data_AF-A0A9C8Q6C6-F1
#
_entry.id   AF-A0A9C8Q6C6-F1
#
_cell.length_a   1.000
_cell.length_b   1.000
_cell.length_c   1.000
_cell.angle_alpha   90.00
_cell.angle_beta   90.00
_cell.angle_gamma   90.00
#
_symmetry.space_group_name_H-M   'P 1'
#
loop_
_entity.id
_entity.type
_entity.pdbx_description
1 polymer ?
#
loop_
_entity_poly.entity_id
_entity_poly.type
_entity_poly.pdbx_seq_one_letter_code
_entity_poly.pdbx_strand_id
1 'polypeptide(L)' 'MPIRDGFGFDYSALSHWMTAHVEGFQGPLTVYEFRGGQSNPTYKLVTPGKTYV' A
#
# COMPACT_ATOMS: atom_id res chain seq x y z
N MET A 1 5.77 10.74 4.50
CA MET A 1 7.23 10.59 4.76
C MET A 1 7.70 9.34 4.04
N PRO A 2 8.94 9.29 3.55
CA PRO A 2 9.44 8.13 2.80
C PRO A 2 9.41 6.86 3.66
N ILE A 3 9.21 5.72 3.00
CA ILE A 3 9.27 4.39 3.64
C ILE A 3 10.68 4.20 4.21
N ARG A 4 10.78 3.62 5.41
CA ARG A 4 12.08 3.30 6.04
C ARG A 4 12.93 2.39 5.14
N ASP A 5 14.25 2.60 5.12
CA ASP A 5 15.17 1.78 4.35
C ASP A 5 15.05 0.29 4.73
N GLY A 6 14.99 -0.58 3.72
CA GLY A 6 14.74 -2.02 3.87
C GLY A 6 13.27 -2.42 3.89
N PHE A 7 12.34 -1.46 3.93
CA PHE A 7 10.90 -1.72 3.93
C PHE A 7 10.20 -1.24 2.64
N GLY A 8 10.93 -0.63 1.72
CA GLY A 8 10.41 -0.25 0.39
C GLY A 8 10.05 -1.47 -0.45
N PHE A 9 9.04 -1.31 -1.31
CA PHE A 9 8.57 -2.35 -2.23
C PHE A 9 8.08 -1.73 -3.54
N ASP A 10 7.94 -2.56 -4.58
CA ASP A 10 7.44 -2.13 -5.89
C ASP A 10 5.93 -1.89 -5.86
N TYR A 11 5.54 -0.61 -5.92
CA TYR A 11 4.13 -0.20 -5.93
C TYR A 11 3.39 -0.64 -7.19
N SER A 12 4.08 -0.76 -8.33
CA SER A 12 3.48 -1.21 -9.58
C SER A 12 3.15 -2.69 -9.51
N ALA A 13 4.09 -3.50 -8.99
CA ALA A 13 3.85 -4.92 -8.76
C ALA A 13 2.68 -5.15 -7.78
N LEU A 14 2.62 -4.39 -6.67
CA LEU A 14 1.49 -4.47 -5.73
C LEU A 14 0.17 -4.06 -6.41
N SER A 15 0.15 -2.95 -7.15
CA SER A 15 -1.06 -2.49 -7.84
C SER A 15 -1.55 -3.53 -8.85
N HIS A 16 -0.65 -4.17 -9.60
CA HIS A 16 -1.00 -5.23 -10.55
C HIS A 16 -1.60 -6.45 -9.82
N TRP A 17 -0.97 -6.87 -8.72
CA TRP A 17 -1.49 -7.96 -7.91
C TRP A 17 -2.87 -7.64 -7.33
N MET A 18 -3.09 -6.43 -6.82
CA MET A 18 -4.39 -6.01 -6.28
C MET A 18 -5.49 -5.99 -7.34
N THR A 19 -5.19 -5.56 -8.57
CA THR A 19 -6.15 -5.63 -9.70
C THR A 19 -6.61 -7.06 -9.96
N ALA A 20 -5.72 -8.05 -9.82
CA ALA A 20 -6.06 -9.45 -10.06
C ALA A 20 -6.77 -10.14 -8.87
N HIS A 21 -6.55 -9.67 -7.63
CA HIS A 21 -6.95 -10.42 -6.44
C HIS A 21 -7.92 -9.69 -5.49
N VAL A 22 -8.07 -8.38 -5.61
CA VAL A 22 -8.92 -7.59 -4.72
C VAL A 22 -10.13 -7.09 -5.51
N GLU A 23 -11.29 -7.66 -5.20
CA GLU A 23 -12.54 -7.34 -5.90
C GLU A 23 -12.88 -5.84 -5.81
N GLY A 24 -13.16 -5.25 -6.96
CA GLY A 24 -13.48 -3.83 -7.07
C GLY A 24 -12.34 -2.91 -6.63
N PHE A 25 -11.09 -3.36 -6.71
CA PHE A 25 -9.93 -2.49 -6.66
C PHE A 25 -9.86 -1.65 -7.93
N GLN A 26 -9.60 -0.35 -7.75
CA GLN A 26 -9.38 0.59 -8.84
C GLN A 26 -8.23 1.51 -8.44
N GLY A 27 -7.16 1.52 -9.23
CA GLY A 27 -6.05 2.45 -9.05
C GLY A 27 -6.40 3.89 -9.44
N PRO A 28 -5.44 4.83 -9.35
CA PRO A 28 -4.04 4.63 -8.94
C PRO A 28 -3.89 4.41 -7.43
N LEU A 29 -2.77 3.79 -7.03
CA LEU A 29 -2.41 3.52 -5.64
C LEU A 29 -1.49 4.61 -5.09
N THR A 30 -1.81 5.15 -3.92
CA THR A 30 -0.89 5.96 -3.11
C THR A 30 -0.62 5.25 -1.79
N VAL A 31 0.65 5.16 -1.38
CA VAL A 31 1.07 4.40 -0.20
C VAL A 31 1.63 5.32 0.88
N TYR A 32 1.23 5.06 2.13
CA TYR A 32 1.76 5.75 3.32
C TYR A 32 2.15 4.71 4.38
N GLU A 33 3.30 4.89 5.03
CA GLU A 33 3.68 4.03 6.17
C GLU A 33 3.07 4.57 7.47
N PHE A 34 2.45 3.68 8.27
CA PHE A 34 2.04 4.02 9.64
C PHE A 34 3.26 4.07 10.56
N ARG A 35 3.32 5.07 11.44
CA ARG A 35 4.39 5.21 12.44
C ARG A 35 3.95 4.64 13.79
N GLY A 36 4.91 4.05 14.50
CA GLY A 36 4.77 3.70 15.91
C GLY A 36 4.79 2.20 16.16
N GLY A 37 5.97 1.68 16.52
CA GLY A 37 6.17 0.41 17.26
C GLY A 37 5.53 -0.88 16.75
N GLN A 38 4.90 -0.89 15.57
CA GLN A 38 4.25 -2.09 15.05
C GLN A 38 5.30 -3.18 14.82
N SER A 39 4.97 -4.40 15.25
CA SER A 39 5.86 -5.56 15.08
C SER A 39 6.13 -5.87 13.59
N ASN A 40 5.22 -5.47 12.71
CA ASN A 40 5.39 -5.48 11.25
C ASN A 40 5.15 -4.08 10.67
N PRO A 41 5.92 -3.67 9.65
CA PRO A 41 5.59 -2.48 8.87
C PRO A 41 4.15 -2.56 8.38
N THR A 42 3.39 -1.50 8.62
CA THR A 42 1.99 -1.43 8.23
C THR A 42 1.81 -0.22 7.32
N TYR A 43 1.07 -0.39 6.23
CA TYR A 43 0.90 0.65 5.22
C TYR A 43 -0.57 0.98 5.04
N LYS A 44 -0.86 2.26 4.80
CA LYS A 44 -2.15 2.72 4.30
C LYS A 44 -2.07 2.81 2.79
N LEU A 45 -2.95 2.08 2.11
CA LEU A 45 -3.09 2.14 0.66
C LEU A 45 -4.33 2.97 0.31
N VAL A 46 -4.16 4.03 -0.47
CA VAL A 46 -5.26 4.93 -0.85
C VAL A 46 -5.48 4.86 -2.35
N THR A 47 -6.73 4.69 -2.75
CA THR A 47 -7.19 4.85 -4.13
C THR A 47 -8.30 5.90 -4.19
N PRO A 48 -8.75 6.34 -5.37
CA PRO A 48 -9.82 7.34 -5.46
C PRO A 48 -11.13 6.90 -4.77
N GLY A 49 -11.43 5.60 -4.76
CA GLY A 49 -12.68 5.07 -4.24
C GLY A 49 -12.59 4.36 -2.89
N LYS A 50 -11.40 3.92 -2.45
CA LYS A 50 -11.23 3.06 -1.27
C LYS A 50 -9.91 3.33 -0.55
N THR A 51 -9.85 2.89 0.70
CA THR A 51 -8.63 2.90 1.53
C THR A 51 -8.46 1.53 2.19
N TYR A 52 -7.22 1.02 2.22
CA TYR A 52 -6.86 -0.28 2.75
C TYR A 52 -5.71 -0.17 3.76
N VAL A 53 -5.53 -1.22 4.57
CA VAL A 53 -4.41 -1.46 5.49
C VAL A 53 -3.86 -2.86 5.25
#